data_AF-A0A1R2BUW9-F1
#
_entry.id   AF-A0A1R2BUW9-F1
#
_cell.length_a   1.000
_cell.length_b   1.000
_cell.length_c   1.000
_cell.angle_alpha   90.00
_cell.angle_beta   90.00
_cell.angle_gamma   90.00
#
_symmetry.space_group_name_H-M   'P 1'
#
loop_
_entity.id
_entity.type
_entity.pdbx_description
1 polymer ?
#
loop_
_entity_poly.entity_id
_entity_poly.type
_entity_poly.pdbx_seq_one_letter_code
_entity_poly.pdbx_strand_id
1 'polypeptide(L)'
;MENQGYSNADEPVDEENIIPEPSAPTQVPSEIEQIEEIKLETSTLKSKPCESNHLTECKEIQVKVSEPQITGGGIFSKKYVVYTVTTDPLDWVVKRRYSDFLWLREVLITLNICSYLPPLPPKKAAGNLEDKVMRKRQQFLNQFMVVLIKDPSMRGSNHVLNFLKETDEKKFKKYTSSTKAKKPETVYQTINLDGTAHVEYSDCSRIYDPQVNYINQTEILKKKIKQKCSMLMEDEKRLSDNLKKYADIVKELEECQKKIPDNEQKAEVLDLLKKSLEDWSKHEADNVAAIDQDMRVPFSYSRKEMLVLKELMKEKDGLYANYRKIEAKQKPEKPRDALDRAKELYGYANYKTQREIERVIRDETELAFSHFLASAQRQAERAKQFHMIWSELMEKLSHVKFDVDSSEA
;
A
#
# COMPACT_ATOMS: atom_id res chain seq x y z
N MET A 1 -61.30 -34.75 -36.44
CA MET A 1 -59.87 -34.75 -36.82
C MET A 1 -59.16 -33.98 -35.73
N GLU A 2 -58.90 -34.62 -34.60
CA GLU A 2 -57.79 -35.55 -34.32
C GLU A 2 -56.65 -34.82 -33.58
N ASN A 3 -56.46 -35.29 -32.35
CA ASN A 3 -55.30 -35.26 -31.46
C ASN A 3 -53.93 -35.02 -32.11
N GLN A 4 -53.08 -34.30 -31.39
CA GLN A 4 -51.75 -34.70 -30.85
C GLN A 4 -51.11 -33.42 -30.25
N GLY A 5 -50.60 -33.32 -29.01
CA GLY A 5 -50.13 -34.33 -28.05
C GLY A 5 -48.60 -34.39 -28.05
N TYR A 6 -47.93 -33.59 -27.21
CA TYR A 6 -46.55 -33.76 -26.68
C TYR A 6 -46.50 -32.86 -25.42
N SER A 7 -46.47 -33.32 -24.15
CA SER A 7 -45.70 -34.35 -23.43
C SER A 7 -44.18 -34.12 -23.41
N ASN A 8 -43.75 -33.61 -22.25
CA ASN A 8 -42.47 -33.72 -21.53
C ASN A 8 -41.23 -34.24 -22.25
N ALA A 9 -40.12 -33.52 -22.07
CA ALA A 9 -38.82 -34.12 -21.81
C ALA A 9 -38.08 -33.28 -20.76
N ASP A 10 -37.95 -33.85 -19.57
CA ASP A 10 -36.83 -33.60 -18.68
C ASP A 10 -35.53 -33.76 -19.49
N GLU A 11 -34.70 -32.72 -19.52
CA GLU A 11 -33.29 -32.88 -19.84
C GLU A 11 -32.46 -32.64 -18.58
N PRO A 12 -31.43 -33.47 -18.37
CA PRO A 12 -30.80 -33.68 -17.07
C PRO A 12 -29.93 -32.49 -16.68
N VAL A 13 -29.93 -32.21 -15.38
CA VAL A 13 -28.89 -31.40 -14.74
C VAL A 13 -27.58 -32.16 -14.97
N ASP A 14 -26.67 -31.58 -15.77
CA ASP A 14 -25.28 -32.03 -15.86
C ASP A 14 -24.62 -31.85 -14.48
N GLU A 15 -24.78 -32.88 -13.63
CA GLU A 15 -23.88 -33.18 -12.54
C GLU A 15 -22.53 -33.59 -13.13
N GLU A 16 -21.67 -32.62 -13.46
CA GLU A 16 -20.21 -32.77 -13.43
C GLU A 16 -19.51 -31.43 -13.75
N ASN A 17 -19.63 -30.47 -12.84
CA ASN A 17 -18.53 -29.53 -12.59
C ASN A 17 -18.07 -29.74 -11.16
N ILE A 18 -17.43 -30.89 -10.94
CA ILE A 18 -16.61 -31.13 -9.76
C ILE A 18 -15.52 -30.06 -9.80
N ILE A 19 -15.69 -29.02 -8.97
CA ILE A 19 -14.63 -28.10 -8.62
C ILE A 19 -13.49 -29.00 -8.14
N PRO A 20 -12.32 -29.04 -8.80
CA PRO A 20 -11.22 -29.86 -8.32
C PRO A 20 -10.97 -29.45 -6.87
N GLU A 21 -10.95 -30.44 -5.96
CA GLU A 21 -10.58 -30.22 -4.57
C GLU A 21 -9.33 -29.33 -4.54
N PRO A 22 -9.26 -28.35 -3.62
CA PRO A 22 -8.06 -27.56 -3.46
C PRO A 22 -6.92 -28.53 -3.29
N SER A 23 -6.00 -28.55 -4.28
CA SER A 23 -4.83 -29.39 -4.23
C SER A 23 -4.20 -29.23 -2.86
N ALA A 24 -4.01 -30.37 -2.17
CA ALA A 24 -3.41 -30.43 -0.85
C ALA A 24 -2.25 -29.43 -0.80
N PRO A 25 -2.13 -28.63 0.28
CA PRO A 25 -1.13 -27.58 0.36
C PRO A 25 0.19 -28.19 -0.08
N THR A 26 0.73 -27.67 -1.21
CA THR A 26 2.04 -28.09 -1.69
C THR A 26 2.92 -28.03 -0.47
N GLN A 27 3.41 -29.20 -0.01
CA GLN A 27 4.31 -29.26 1.13
C GLN A 27 5.38 -28.23 0.83
N VAL A 28 5.39 -27.15 1.61
CA VAL A 28 6.51 -26.21 1.62
C VAL A 28 7.71 -27.12 1.80
N PRO A 29 8.69 -27.16 0.87
CA PRO A 29 9.84 -28.01 1.03
C PRO A 29 10.37 -27.81 2.45
N SER A 30 10.30 -28.85 3.28
CA SER A 30 10.67 -28.79 4.69
C SER A 30 12.19 -28.67 4.89
N GLU A 31 12.93 -28.49 3.81
CA GLU A 31 14.34 -28.18 3.80
C GLU A 31 14.49 -26.65 3.84
N ILE A 32 14.21 -26.06 5.00
CA ILE A 32 15.15 -25.04 5.46
C ILE A 32 16.42 -25.85 5.71
N GLU A 33 17.27 -26.03 4.68
CA GLU A 33 18.66 -26.41 4.90
C GLU A 33 19.12 -25.57 6.09
N GLN A 34 19.55 -26.24 7.17
CA GLN A 34 20.17 -25.55 8.28
C GLN A 34 21.35 -24.79 7.68
N ILE A 35 21.13 -23.52 7.34
CA ILE A 35 22.19 -22.63 6.91
C ILE A 35 23.13 -22.64 8.11
N GLU A 36 24.26 -23.34 8.00
CA GLU A 36 25.33 -23.27 8.99
C GLU A 36 25.47 -21.80 9.37
N GLU A 37 25.40 -21.50 10.67
CA GLU A 37 25.37 -20.14 11.16
C GLU A 37 26.58 -19.37 10.60
N ILE A 38 26.35 -18.59 9.54
CA ILE A 38 27.43 -17.84 8.88
C ILE A 38 27.85 -16.78 9.88
N LYS A 39 29.03 -16.96 10.46
CA LYS A 39 29.61 -16.00 11.39
C LYS A 39 29.98 -14.74 10.61
N LEU A 40 29.11 -13.75 10.68
CA LEU A 40 29.32 -12.42 10.10
C LEU A 40 30.46 -11.71 10.85
N GLU A 41 31.56 -11.44 10.16
CA GLU A 41 32.68 -10.66 10.70
C GLU A 41 32.40 -9.16 10.59
N THR A 42 31.55 -8.67 11.50
CA THR A 42 31.28 -7.23 11.60
C THR A 42 32.40 -6.50 12.34
N SER A 43 32.79 -5.34 11.83
CA SER A 43 33.69 -4.40 12.53
C SER A 43 33.11 -2.99 12.53
N THR A 44 33.79 -2.06 13.18
CA THR A 44 33.32 -0.67 13.36
C THR A 44 34.34 0.34 12.88
N LEU A 45 33.87 1.38 12.20
CA LEU A 45 34.63 2.56 11.79
C LEU A 45 34.04 3.81 12.44
N LYS A 46 34.85 4.88 12.52
CA LYS A 46 34.35 6.19 12.96
C LYS A 46 33.46 6.81 11.89
N SER A 47 32.39 7.46 12.33
CA SER A 47 31.47 8.26 11.53
C SER A 47 31.02 9.49 12.32
N LYS A 48 30.13 10.31 11.75
CA LYS A 48 29.57 11.46 12.45
C LYS A 48 28.41 11.02 13.34
N PRO A 49 28.34 11.47 14.60
CA PRO A 49 27.19 11.22 15.45
C PRO A 49 25.98 12.02 14.96
N CYS A 50 24.80 11.54 15.32
CA CYS A 50 23.55 12.27 15.12
C CYS A 50 23.56 13.53 15.99
N GLU A 51 23.22 14.68 15.41
CA GLU A 51 23.08 15.91 16.18
C GLU A 51 21.80 15.84 17.03
N SER A 52 21.93 16.21 18.31
CA SER A 52 20.78 16.33 19.19
C SER A 52 19.91 17.52 18.78
N ASN A 53 18.62 17.28 18.71
CA ASN A 53 17.57 18.25 18.46
C ASN A 53 16.24 17.80 19.08
N HIS A 54 15.25 18.69 19.04
CA HIS A 54 13.89 18.46 19.55
C HIS A 54 13.24 17.12 19.11
N LEU A 55 13.50 16.63 17.89
CA LEU A 55 12.98 15.34 17.41
C LEU A 55 13.71 14.16 18.05
N THR A 56 15.03 14.25 18.21
CA THR A 56 15.84 13.18 18.83
C THR A 56 15.66 13.09 20.35
N GLU A 57 15.35 14.22 21.00
CA GLU A 57 15.09 14.30 22.44
C GLU A 57 13.68 13.79 22.79
N CYS A 58 12.77 13.80 21.82
CA CYS A 58 11.41 13.30 21.97
C CYS A 58 11.37 11.77 21.81
N LYS A 59 11.13 11.05 22.92
CA LYS A 59 11.05 9.58 22.93
C LYS A 59 9.92 9.06 22.05
N GLU A 60 8.70 9.53 22.32
CA GLU A 60 7.49 9.14 21.62
C GLU A 60 7.02 10.30 20.75
N ILE A 61 7.24 10.16 19.44
CA ILE A 61 6.84 11.14 18.45
C ILE A 61 5.87 10.52 17.48
N GLN A 62 4.79 11.26 17.19
CA GLN A 62 3.80 10.86 16.21
C GLN A 62 3.68 11.96 15.16
N VAL A 63 3.67 11.56 13.88
CA VAL A 63 3.42 12.47 12.77
C VAL A 63 2.18 12.02 12.03
N LYS A 64 1.31 12.98 11.71
CA LYS A 64 0.12 12.75 10.89
C LYS A 64 0.08 13.75 9.75
N VAL A 65 -0.27 13.25 8.57
CA VAL A 65 -0.52 14.06 7.37
C VAL A 65 -2.03 14.12 7.14
N SER A 66 -2.61 15.33 7.16
CA SER A 66 -4.05 15.55 7.01
C SER A 66 -4.58 15.15 5.64
N GLU A 67 -5.91 15.09 5.53
CA GLU A 67 -6.61 15.06 4.25
C GLU A 67 -6.14 16.20 3.32
N PRO A 68 -6.15 15.97 2.00
CA PRO A 68 -5.71 16.95 1.01
C PRO A 68 -6.59 18.20 1.02
N GLN A 69 -5.98 19.38 1.04
CA GLN A 69 -6.67 20.66 0.90
C GLN A 69 -6.28 21.32 -0.42
N ILE A 70 -7.26 21.61 -1.27
CA ILE A 70 -7.04 22.38 -2.50
C ILE A 70 -6.92 23.85 -2.12
N THR A 71 -5.77 24.45 -2.44
CA THR A 71 -5.46 25.86 -2.19
C THR A 71 -5.14 26.57 -3.52
N GLY A 72 -5.38 27.88 -3.55
CA GLY A 72 -5.24 28.70 -4.76
C GLY A 72 -6.46 28.63 -5.68
N GLY A 73 -6.35 29.23 -6.87
CA GLY A 73 -7.47 29.29 -7.83
C GLY A 73 -8.10 30.68 -7.98
N GLY A 74 -7.31 31.75 -7.86
CA GLY A 74 -7.70 33.09 -8.31
C GLY A 74 -7.36 33.31 -9.79
N ILE A 75 -7.73 34.48 -10.35
CA ILE A 75 -7.53 34.87 -11.76
C ILE A 75 -6.09 34.63 -12.26
N PHE A 76 -5.10 34.70 -11.36
CA PHE A 76 -3.66 34.59 -11.69
C PHE A 76 -2.93 33.38 -11.09
N SER A 77 -3.60 32.43 -10.43
CA SER A 77 -2.91 31.29 -9.78
C SER A 77 -3.56 29.93 -10.04
N LYS A 78 -2.75 28.95 -10.42
CA LYS A 78 -3.17 27.55 -10.56
C LYS A 78 -3.53 26.96 -9.19
N LYS A 79 -4.61 26.17 -9.13
CA LYS A 79 -4.95 25.36 -7.95
C LYS A 79 -3.83 24.34 -7.66
N TYR A 80 -3.54 24.11 -6.39
CA TYR A 80 -2.58 23.10 -5.94
C TYR A 80 -3.05 22.45 -4.64
N VAL A 81 -2.51 21.25 -4.34
CA VAL A 81 -2.85 20.49 -3.14
C VAL A 81 -1.82 20.75 -2.04
N VAL A 82 -2.32 21.01 -0.83
CA VAL A 82 -1.56 21.19 0.40
C VAL A 82 -2.00 20.14 1.41
N TYR A 83 -1.05 19.71 2.23
CA TYR A 83 -1.25 18.82 3.35
C TYR A 83 -0.81 19.53 4.63
N THR A 84 -1.61 19.42 5.68
CA THR A 84 -1.20 19.82 7.03
C THR A 84 -0.45 18.65 7.65
N VAL A 85 0.77 18.89 8.10
CA VAL A 85 1.60 17.91 8.80
C VAL A 85 1.65 18.34 10.27
N THR A 86 1.21 17.44 11.13
CA THR A 86 1.17 17.64 12.59
C THR A 86 2.18 16.73 13.26
N THR A 87 2.88 17.23 14.28
CA THR A 87 3.91 16.50 15.03
C THR A 87 3.61 16.59 16.52
N ASP A 88 3.16 15.49 17.10
CA ASP A 88 2.83 15.36 18.53
C ASP A 88 3.98 14.65 19.26
N PRO A 89 4.29 15.00 20.53
CA PRO A 89 3.70 16.05 21.38
C PRO A 89 4.39 17.43 21.23
N LEU A 90 5.09 17.67 20.12
CA LEU A 90 5.84 18.92 19.91
C LEU A 90 4.94 20.09 19.50
N ASP A 91 3.64 19.84 19.30
CA ASP A 91 2.62 20.81 18.85
C ASP A 91 3.00 21.54 17.55
N TRP A 92 3.81 20.92 16.68
CA TRP A 92 4.19 21.54 15.42
C TRP A 92 3.14 21.25 14.36
N VAL A 93 2.72 22.31 13.67
CA VAL A 93 1.74 22.26 12.58
C VAL A 93 2.29 23.03 11.39
N VAL A 94 2.55 22.34 10.29
CA VAL A 94 3.12 22.95 9.07
C VAL A 94 2.33 22.57 7.83
N LYS A 95 2.35 23.44 6.82
CA LYS A 95 1.76 23.18 5.51
C LYS A 95 2.82 22.74 4.51
N ARG A 96 2.60 21.62 3.83
CA ARG A 96 3.52 21.04 2.84
C ARG A 96 2.80 20.61 1.59
N ARG A 97 3.42 20.79 0.43
CA ARG A 97 2.93 20.31 -0.86
C ARG A 97 3.64 19.02 -1.22
N TYR A 98 3.07 18.25 -2.13
CA TYR A 98 3.69 17.01 -2.62
C TYR A 98 5.15 17.17 -3.08
N SER A 99 5.49 18.30 -3.73
CA SER A 99 6.86 18.61 -4.14
C SER A 99 7.84 18.73 -2.97
N ASP A 100 7.36 19.13 -1.79
CA ASP A 100 8.19 19.28 -0.59
C ASP A 100 8.57 17.92 -0.03
N PHE A 101 7.66 16.94 -0.06
CA PHE A 101 7.96 15.56 0.31
C PHE A 101 8.94 14.90 -0.68
N LEU A 102 8.79 15.18 -1.99
CA LEU A 102 9.75 14.74 -3.00
C LEU A 102 11.15 15.28 -2.70
N TRP A 103 11.26 16.59 -2.49
CA TRP A 103 12.52 17.24 -2.13
C TRP A 103 13.15 16.61 -0.88
N LEU A 104 12.35 16.40 0.17
CA LEU A 104 12.84 15.80 1.42
C LEU A 104 13.41 14.40 1.15
N ARG A 105 12.66 13.55 0.43
CA ARG A 105 13.12 12.21 0.09
C ARG A 105 14.39 12.23 -0.77
N GLU A 106 14.48 13.12 -1.76
CA GLU A 106 15.67 13.25 -2.62
C GLU A 106 16.92 13.65 -1.83
N VAL A 107 16.79 14.64 -0.94
CA VAL A 107 17.87 15.07 -0.06
C VAL A 107 18.30 13.95 0.87
N LEU A 108 17.35 13.24 1.50
CA LEU A 108 17.68 12.17 2.43
C LEU A 108 18.30 10.95 1.75
N ILE A 109 17.84 10.56 0.55
CA ILE A 109 18.48 9.48 -0.24
C ILE A 109 19.92 9.87 -0.58
N THR A 110 20.14 11.14 -0.94
CA THR A 110 21.48 11.60 -1.31
C THR A 110 22.44 11.55 -0.12
N LEU A 111 21.99 11.92 1.08
CA LEU A 111 22.82 11.99 2.27
C LEU A 111 23.06 10.62 2.95
N ASN A 112 22.19 9.64 2.71
CA ASN A 112 22.20 8.37 3.44
C ASN A 112 22.42 7.19 2.49
N ILE A 113 23.64 6.64 2.48
CA ILE A 113 24.01 5.47 1.66
C ILE A 113 23.14 4.27 2.06
N CYS A 114 22.57 3.56 1.09
CA CYS A 114 21.87 2.28 1.28
C CYS A 114 20.83 2.29 2.41
N SER A 115 20.17 3.42 2.65
CA SER A 115 19.19 3.56 3.73
C SER A 115 17.78 3.50 3.17
N TYR A 116 16.89 2.77 3.84
CA TYR A 116 15.54 2.61 3.35
C TYR A 116 14.72 3.88 3.58
N LEU A 117 14.14 4.41 2.50
CA LEU A 117 13.18 5.50 2.57
C LEU A 117 11.86 5.09 1.90
N PRO A 118 10.73 5.16 2.63
CA PRO A 118 9.45 4.68 2.14
C PRO A 118 9.10 5.25 0.76
N PRO A 119 8.39 4.48 -0.08
CA PRO A 119 8.08 4.90 -1.43
C PRO A 119 7.06 6.04 -1.43
N LEU A 120 7.34 7.07 -2.23
CA LEU A 120 6.35 8.09 -2.57
C LEU A 120 5.46 7.63 -3.74
N PRO A 121 4.22 8.15 -3.85
CA PRO A 121 3.38 7.90 -5.01
C PRO A 121 4.06 8.52 -6.25
N PRO A 122 3.80 8.05 -7.48
CA PRO A 122 4.39 8.66 -8.66
C PRO A 122 3.88 10.10 -8.85
N LYS A 123 4.75 10.97 -9.38
CA LYS A 123 4.36 12.33 -9.79
C LYS A 123 3.37 12.20 -10.96
N LYS A 124 2.11 12.53 -10.70
CA LYS A 124 1.07 12.61 -11.74
C LYS A 124 0.81 14.08 -12.06
N ALA A 125 0.99 14.46 -13.32
CA ALA A 125 0.68 15.81 -13.82
C ALA A 125 -0.81 15.95 -14.18
N ALA A 126 -1.38 14.96 -14.87
CA ALA A 126 -2.81 14.87 -15.15
C ALA A 126 -3.58 14.20 -14.00
N GLY A 127 -4.81 14.66 -13.74
CA GLY A 127 -5.69 14.10 -12.69
C GLY A 127 -5.20 14.31 -11.25
N ASN A 128 -4.26 15.24 -11.03
CA ASN A 128 -3.65 15.43 -9.70
C ASN A 128 -4.60 16.02 -8.65
N LEU A 129 -5.73 16.59 -9.10
CA LEU A 129 -6.83 17.12 -8.27
C LEU A 129 -8.01 16.14 -8.16
N GLU A 130 -7.94 14.95 -8.77
CA GLU A 130 -8.97 13.92 -8.59
C GLU A 130 -8.91 13.39 -7.15
N ASP A 131 -10.05 13.33 -6.46
CA ASP A 131 -10.13 12.90 -5.06
C ASP A 131 -9.45 11.55 -4.80
N LYS A 132 -9.68 10.57 -5.68
CA LYS A 132 -9.04 9.25 -5.59
C LYS A 132 -7.50 9.33 -5.66
N VAL A 133 -6.97 10.25 -6.48
CA VAL A 133 -5.52 10.47 -6.60
C VAL A 133 -4.99 11.20 -5.38
N MET A 134 -5.71 12.22 -4.88
CA MET A 134 -5.30 12.99 -3.72
C MET A 134 -5.31 12.17 -2.42
N ARG A 135 -6.35 11.36 -2.19
CA ARG A 135 -6.45 10.45 -1.03
C ARG A 135 -5.37 9.37 -1.05
N LYS A 136 -5.17 8.70 -2.19
CA LYS A 136 -4.06 7.74 -2.33
C LYS A 136 -2.71 8.39 -2.08
N ARG A 137 -2.52 9.63 -2.54
CA ARG A 137 -1.29 10.38 -2.29
C ARG A 137 -1.13 10.68 -0.80
N GLN A 138 -2.17 11.18 -0.13
CA GLN A 138 -2.18 11.44 1.30
C GLN A 138 -1.75 10.19 2.11
N GLN A 139 -2.31 9.02 1.81
CA GLN A 139 -1.98 7.77 2.51
C GLN A 139 -0.49 7.44 2.41
N PHE A 140 0.09 7.58 1.22
CA PHE A 140 1.52 7.34 1.02
C PHE A 140 2.39 8.39 1.72
N LEU A 141 1.98 9.66 1.71
CA LEU A 141 2.69 10.73 2.40
C LEU A 141 2.66 10.52 3.92
N ASN A 142 1.51 10.11 4.47
CA ASN A 142 1.37 9.77 5.87
C ASN A 142 2.29 8.61 6.26
N GLN A 143 2.25 7.51 5.50
CA GLN A 143 3.10 6.36 5.75
C GLN A 143 4.59 6.70 5.63
N PHE A 144 4.96 7.53 4.63
CA PHE A 144 6.33 8.03 4.49
C PHE A 144 6.79 8.76 5.75
N MET A 145 5.98 9.67 6.29
CA MET A 145 6.34 10.41 7.51
C MET A 145 6.37 9.51 8.74
N VAL A 146 5.39 8.63 8.91
CA VAL A 146 5.30 7.70 10.05
C VAL A 146 6.51 6.76 10.11
N VAL A 147 6.95 6.22 8.97
CA VAL A 147 8.13 5.36 8.94
C VAL A 147 9.42 6.18 9.07
N LEU A 148 9.50 7.35 8.44
CA LEU A 148 10.67 8.23 8.51
C LEU A 148 10.99 8.64 9.96
N ILE A 149 9.97 9.05 10.72
CA ILE A 149 10.16 9.44 12.12
C ILE A 149 10.39 8.26 13.06
N LYS A 150 10.18 7.01 12.65
CA LYS A 150 10.58 5.86 13.47
C LYS A 150 12.09 5.62 13.47
N ASP A 151 12.79 6.06 12.42
CA ASP A 151 14.24 5.96 12.32
C ASP A 151 14.92 7.09 13.12
N PRO A 152 15.64 6.76 14.22
CA PRO A 152 16.27 7.79 15.04
C PRO A 152 17.40 8.55 14.30
N SER A 153 18.03 7.92 13.30
CA SER A 153 19.07 8.57 12.50
C SER A 153 18.48 9.66 11.59
N MET A 154 17.24 9.44 11.12
CA MET A 154 16.50 10.42 10.32
C MET A 154 15.99 11.58 11.17
N ARG A 155 15.66 11.34 12.46
CA ARG A 155 15.27 12.41 13.40
C ARG A 155 16.39 13.43 13.64
N GLY A 156 17.65 13.02 13.60
CA GLY A 156 18.79 13.93 13.73
C GLY A 156 19.04 14.80 12.50
N SER A 157 18.34 14.56 11.39
CA SER A 157 18.51 15.36 10.18
C SER A 157 17.89 16.75 10.32
N ASN A 158 18.71 17.78 10.14
CA ASN A 158 18.24 19.17 10.05
C ASN A 158 17.22 19.39 8.92
N HIS A 159 17.23 18.56 7.87
CA HIS A 159 16.21 18.61 6.82
C HIS A 159 14.85 18.11 7.29
N VAL A 160 14.81 17.04 8.10
CA VAL A 160 13.57 16.52 8.71
C VAL A 160 13.04 17.51 9.74
N LEU A 161 13.92 18.05 10.59
CA LEU A 161 13.58 19.07 11.57
C LEU A 161 12.94 20.30 10.92
N ASN A 162 13.60 20.90 9.92
CA ASN A 162 13.06 22.06 9.22
C ASN A 162 11.78 21.72 8.45
N PHE A 163 11.68 20.51 7.87
CA PHE A 163 10.46 20.06 7.22
C PHE A 163 9.27 19.99 8.17
N LEU A 164 9.46 19.59 9.43
CA LEU A 164 8.38 19.46 10.41
C LEU A 164 8.10 20.74 11.21
N LYS A 165 9.09 21.63 11.38
CA LYS A 165 9.03 22.79 12.29
C LYS A 165 8.80 24.13 11.60
N GLU A 166 9.32 24.34 10.38
CA GLU A 166 9.26 25.67 9.75
C GLU A 166 7.86 26.00 9.24
N THR A 167 7.19 26.95 9.90
CA THR A 167 5.83 27.41 9.56
C THR A 167 5.80 28.47 8.47
N ASP A 168 6.90 29.21 8.26
CA ASP A 168 7.01 30.23 7.21
C ASP A 168 7.31 29.59 5.85
N GLU A 169 6.30 29.55 4.98
CA GLU A 169 6.42 28.96 3.64
C GLU A 169 7.54 29.59 2.80
N LYS A 170 7.79 30.90 2.93
CA LYS A 170 8.83 31.59 2.14
C LYS A 170 10.22 31.18 2.62
N LYS A 171 10.44 31.13 3.94
CA LYS A 171 11.70 30.64 4.52
C LYS A 171 11.95 29.19 4.14
N PHE A 172 10.93 28.33 4.26
CA PHE A 172 11.04 26.93 3.87
C PHE A 172 11.39 26.79 2.38
N LYS A 173 10.72 27.53 1.49
CA LYS A 173 11.05 27.49 0.05
C LYS A 173 12.48 27.93 -0.23
N LYS A 174 12.94 29.03 0.37
CA LYS A 174 14.34 29.49 0.26
C LYS A 174 15.33 28.42 0.75
N TYR A 175 15.02 27.74 1.85
CA TYR A 175 15.81 26.63 2.38
C TYR A 175 15.89 25.47 1.37
N THR A 176 14.74 25.00 0.87
CA THR A 176 14.70 23.91 -0.11
C THR A 176 15.47 24.24 -1.39
N SER A 177 15.37 25.47 -1.91
CA SER A 177 16.06 25.89 -3.15
C SER A 177 17.56 26.11 -3.00
N SER A 178 18.02 26.41 -1.78
CA SER A 178 19.46 26.62 -1.49
C SER A 178 20.17 25.35 -1.00
N THR A 179 19.42 24.32 -0.64
CA THR A 179 19.96 23.04 -0.18
C THR A 179 20.76 22.35 -1.28
N LYS A 180 22.02 21.98 -0.97
CA LYS A 180 22.89 21.17 -1.83
C LYS A 180 23.31 19.91 -1.09
N ALA A 181 22.58 18.83 -1.30
CA ALA A 181 22.96 17.53 -0.75
C ALA A 181 24.12 16.92 -1.56
N LYS A 182 25.09 16.33 -0.88
CA LYS A 182 26.18 15.57 -1.50
C LYS A 182 26.26 14.19 -0.87
N LYS A 183 26.44 13.19 -1.72
CA LYS A 183 26.61 11.82 -1.25
C LYS A 183 27.93 11.69 -0.46
N PRO A 184 27.95 10.99 0.69
CA PRO A 184 29.19 10.76 1.43
C PRO A 184 30.21 10.01 0.55
N GLU A 185 31.43 10.52 0.49
CA GLU A 185 32.56 9.94 -0.25
C GLU A 185 33.40 8.99 0.62
N THR A 186 33.19 9.04 1.94
CA THR A 186 33.84 8.15 2.91
C THR A 186 32.89 7.78 4.03
N VAL A 187 33.16 6.68 4.73
CA VAL A 187 32.36 6.26 5.90
C VAL A 187 32.40 7.32 7.01
N TYR A 188 33.53 8.00 7.19
CA TYR A 188 33.69 9.10 8.15
C TYR A 188 32.75 10.30 7.93
N GLN A 189 32.18 10.44 6.73
CA GLN A 189 31.21 11.49 6.41
C GLN A 189 29.77 11.06 6.65
N THR A 190 29.51 9.77 6.84
CA THR A 190 28.17 9.24 7.12
C THR A 190 27.72 9.64 8.53
N ILE A 191 26.41 9.74 8.73
CA ILE A 191 25.80 10.05 10.03
C ILE A 191 25.18 8.76 10.59
N ASN A 192 25.59 8.38 11.80
CA ASN A 192 25.04 7.25 12.55
C ASN A 192 24.73 7.70 13.98
N LEU A 193 23.95 6.92 14.73
CA LEU A 193 23.38 7.34 16.01
C LEU A 193 24.44 7.79 17.03
N ASP A 194 25.44 6.97 17.26
CA ASP A 194 26.52 7.15 18.24
C ASP A 194 27.84 7.62 17.59
N GLY A 195 27.84 7.87 16.28
CA GLY A 195 29.06 8.14 15.53
C GLY A 195 29.85 6.89 15.17
N THR A 196 29.28 5.70 15.31
CA THR A 196 29.88 4.43 14.88
C THR A 196 29.21 3.92 13.61
N ALA A 197 30.03 3.60 12.59
CA ALA A 197 29.57 2.92 11.39
C ALA A 197 29.98 1.46 11.44
N HIS A 198 29.00 0.56 11.38
CA HIS A 198 29.27 -0.88 11.25
C HIS A 198 29.57 -1.24 9.79
N VAL A 199 30.53 -2.14 9.60
CA VAL A 199 30.95 -2.63 8.29
C VAL A 199 31.05 -4.14 8.27
N GLU A 200 30.74 -4.75 7.12
CA GLU A 200 30.78 -6.19 6.88
C GLU A 200 31.40 -6.47 5.51
N TYR A 201 32.50 -7.23 5.49
CA TYR A 201 33.28 -7.50 4.28
C TYR A 201 33.15 -8.94 3.75
N SER A 202 32.55 -9.83 4.52
CA SER A 202 32.43 -11.26 4.22
C SER A 202 31.59 -11.50 2.97
N ASP A 203 31.93 -12.57 2.23
CA ASP A 203 31.06 -13.09 1.19
C ASP A 203 29.86 -13.78 1.86
N CYS A 204 28.70 -13.13 1.81
CA CYS A 204 27.46 -13.70 2.34
C CYS A 204 26.47 -14.02 1.21
N SER A 205 26.94 -14.31 -0.01
CA SER A 205 26.12 -14.73 -1.16
C SER A 205 25.08 -15.80 -0.79
N ARG A 206 25.44 -16.78 0.05
CA ARG A 206 24.52 -17.81 0.58
C ARG A 206 23.31 -17.24 1.34
N ILE A 207 23.44 -16.08 1.99
CA ILE A 207 22.33 -15.37 2.66
C ILE A 207 21.65 -14.41 1.68
N TYR A 208 22.44 -13.71 0.85
CA TYR A 208 21.96 -12.64 0.01
C TYR A 208 21.17 -13.14 -1.21
N ASP A 209 21.59 -14.23 -1.85
CA ASP A 209 20.92 -14.74 -3.05
C ASP A 209 19.47 -15.15 -2.77
N PRO A 210 19.15 -15.86 -1.66
CA PRO A 210 17.76 -16.08 -1.24
C PRO A 210 16.98 -14.79 -0.99
N GLN A 211 17.57 -13.78 -0.34
CA GLN A 211 16.91 -12.48 -0.10
C GLN A 211 16.60 -11.74 -1.40
N VAL A 212 17.56 -11.71 -2.33
CA VAL A 212 17.41 -11.11 -3.66
C VAL A 212 16.29 -11.83 -4.42
N ASN A 213 16.29 -13.16 -4.41
CA ASN A 213 15.23 -13.95 -5.04
C ASN A 213 13.87 -13.66 -4.41
N TYR A 214 13.78 -13.66 -3.08
CA TYR A 214 12.56 -13.31 -2.36
C TYR A 214 12.02 -11.94 -2.76
N ILE A 215 12.85 -10.89 -2.75
CA ILE A 215 12.44 -9.53 -3.11
C ILE A 215 11.97 -9.48 -4.58
N ASN A 216 12.67 -10.17 -5.49
CA ASN A 216 12.33 -10.22 -6.90
C ASN A 216 11.00 -10.92 -7.16
N GLN A 217 10.81 -12.12 -6.61
CA GLN A 217 9.58 -12.89 -6.77
C GLN A 217 8.40 -12.18 -6.09
N THR A 218 8.61 -11.66 -4.88
CA THR A 218 7.58 -10.95 -4.12
C THR A 218 7.09 -9.71 -4.86
N GLU A 219 7.97 -8.94 -5.52
CA GLU A 219 7.55 -7.80 -6.34
C GLU A 219 6.65 -8.23 -7.52
N ILE A 220 6.99 -9.32 -8.18
CA ILE A 220 6.22 -9.89 -9.30
C ILE A 220 4.85 -10.40 -8.81
N LEU A 221 4.83 -11.15 -7.71
CA LEU A 221 3.61 -11.69 -7.13
C LEU A 221 2.67 -10.59 -6.65
N LYS A 222 3.18 -9.58 -5.93
CA LYS A 222 2.39 -8.41 -5.51
C LYS A 222 1.84 -7.62 -6.70
N LYS A 223 2.56 -7.56 -7.83
CA LYS A 223 2.04 -6.98 -9.09
C LYS A 223 0.86 -7.80 -9.64
N LYS A 224 0.98 -9.12 -9.68
CA LYS A 224 -0.09 -10.03 -10.13
C LYS A 224 -1.34 -9.93 -9.24
N ILE A 225 -1.16 -9.92 -7.92
CA ILE A 225 -2.26 -9.74 -6.95
C ILE A 225 -2.99 -8.41 -7.21
N LYS A 226 -2.25 -7.30 -7.32
CA LYS A 226 -2.83 -5.98 -7.63
C LYS A 226 -3.65 -6.00 -8.93
N GLN A 227 -3.17 -6.70 -9.98
CA GLN A 227 -3.90 -6.84 -11.24
C GLN A 227 -5.21 -7.61 -11.03
N LYS A 228 -5.18 -8.74 -10.31
CA LYS A 228 -6.38 -9.51 -9.97
C LYS A 228 -7.38 -8.72 -9.13
N CYS A 229 -6.93 -7.96 -8.13
CA CYS A 229 -7.83 -7.06 -7.39
C CYS A 229 -8.48 -6.01 -8.30
N SER A 230 -7.77 -5.53 -9.33
CA SER A 230 -8.34 -4.54 -10.25
C SER A 230 -9.43 -5.17 -11.13
N MET A 231 -9.23 -6.41 -11.60
CA MET A 231 -10.26 -7.16 -12.34
C MET A 231 -11.47 -7.45 -11.45
N LEU A 232 -11.25 -7.91 -10.22
CA LEU A 232 -12.33 -8.17 -9.27
C LEU A 232 -13.17 -6.92 -9.03
N MET A 233 -12.55 -5.75 -8.86
CA MET A 233 -13.28 -4.49 -8.74
C MET A 233 -14.15 -4.15 -9.96
N GLU A 234 -13.70 -4.51 -11.17
CA GLU A 234 -14.48 -4.30 -12.40
C GLU A 234 -15.66 -5.27 -12.48
N ASP A 235 -15.47 -6.52 -12.06
CA ASP A 235 -16.53 -7.54 -12.01
C ASP A 235 -17.59 -7.20 -10.96
N GLU A 236 -17.19 -6.78 -9.75
CA GLU A 236 -18.10 -6.33 -8.69
C GLU A 236 -18.91 -5.10 -9.10
N LYS A 237 -18.25 -4.14 -9.78
CA LYS A 237 -18.96 -2.99 -10.34
C LYS A 237 -19.99 -3.42 -11.38
N ARG A 238 -19.65 -4.37 -12.25
CA ARG A 238 -20.58 -4.91 -13.26
C ARG A 238 -21.76 -5.62 -12.59
N LEU A 239 -21.53 -6.36 -11.51
CA LEU A 239 -22.59 -6.97 -10.71
C LEU A 239 -23.53 -5.90 -10.14
N SER A 240 -22.99 -4.89 -9.45
CA SER A 240 -23.75 -3.74 -8.94
C SER A 240 -24.62 -3.10 -10.04
N ASP A 241 -24.03 -2.81 -11.21
CA ASP A 241 -24.73 -2.18 -12.33
C ASP A 241 -25.85 -3.08 -12.89
N ASN A 242 -25.65 -4.40 -12.93
CA ASN A 242 -26.66 -5.35 -13.38
C ASN A 242 -27.80 -5.52 -12.37
N LEU A 243 -27.51 -5.54 -11.08
CA LEU A 243 -28.53 -5.59 -10.01
C LEU A 243 -29.43 -4.35 -10.07
N LYS A 244 -28.84 -3.18 -10.32
CA LYS A 244 -29.62 -1.94 -10.50
C LYS A 244 -30.57 -2.03 -11.70
N LYS A 245 -30.08 -2.52 -12.85
CA LYS A 245 -30.94 -2.72 -14.03
C LYS A 245 -32.03 -3.75 -13.78
N TYR A 246 -31.75 -4.79 -12.99
CA TYR A 246 -32.77 -5.75 -12.60
C TYR A 246 -33.85 -5.07 -11.74
N ALA A 247 -33.47 -4.26 -10.77
CA ALA A 247 -34.42 -3.46 -9.99
C ALA A 247 -35.28 -2.55 -10.90
N ASP A 248 -34.68 -1.89 -11.88
CA ASP A 248 -35.40 -1.05 -12.86
C ASP A 248 -36.45 -1.87 -13.65
N ILE A 249 -36.12 -3.09 -14.09
CA ILE A 249 -37.07 -3.99 -14.77
C ILE A 249 -38.20 -4.44 -13.83
N VAL A 250 -37.88 -4.77 -12.58
CA VAL A 250 -38.90 -5.14 -11.57
C VAL A 250 -39.86 -3.98 -11.34
N LYS A 251 -39.36 -2.74 -11.33
CA LYS A 251 -40.18 -1.52 -11.24
C LYS A 251 -41.13 -1.38 -12.43
N GLU A 252 -40.66 -1.61 -13.66
CA GLU A 252 -41.53 -1.58 -14.85
C GLU A 252 -42.64 -2.63 -14.76
N LEU A 253 -42.32 -3.83 -14.24
CA LEU A 253 -43.30 -4.88 -13.99
C LEU A 253 -44.31 -4.48 -12.89
N GLU A 254 -43.84 -3.88 -11.79
CA GLU A 254 -44.65 -3.31 -10.71
C GLU A 254 -45.66 -2.28 -11.26
N GLU A 255 -45.19 -1.36 -12.11
CA GLU A 255 -46.02 -0.34 -12.76
C GLU A 255 -47.06 -0.93 -13.72
N CYS A 256 -46.74 -2.04 -14.39
CA CYS A 256 -47.71 -2.77 -15.20
C CYS A 256 -48.79 -3.44 -14.33
N GLN A 257 -48.40 -4.07 -13.22
CA GLN A 257 -49.34 -4.74 -12.32
C GLN A 257 -50.32 -3.78 -11.64
N LYS A 258 -49.88 -2.56 -11.31
CA LYS A 258 -50.74 -1.50 -10.74
C LYS A 258 -51.88 -1.06 -11.65
N LYS A 259 -51.83 -1.40 -12.95
CA LYS A 259 -52.91 -1.08 -13.90
C LYS A 259 -54.05 -2.10 -13.87
N ILE A 260 -53.84 -3.25 -13.24
CA ILE A 260 -54.86 -4.30 -13.09
C ILE A 260 -55.65 -4.00 -11.81
N PRO A 261 -56.98 -3.87 -11.88
CA PRO A 261 -57.82 -3.74 -10.68
C PRO A 261 -57.61 -4.91 -9.71
N ASP A 262 -57.67 -4.64 -8.41
CA ASP A 262 -57.62 -5.63 -7.32
C ASP A 262 -56.32 -6.49 -7.31
N ASN A 263 -55.19 -5.90 -7.71
CA ASN A 263 -53.89 -6.58 -7.79
C ASN A 263 -52.77 -5.88 -6.98
N GLU A 264 -53.15 -5.06 -6.00
CA GLU A 264 -52.25 -4.23 -5.19
C GLU A 264 -51.21 -5.06 -4.42
N GLN A 265 -51.60 -6.24 -3.92
CA GLN A 265 -50.73 -7.13 -3.14
C GLN A 265 -49.53 -7.65 -3.95
N LYS A 266 -49.72 -7.94 -5.26
CA LYS A 266 -48.62 -8.37 -6.13
C LYS A 266 -47.67 -7.22 -6.45
N ALA A 267 -48.20 -6.01 -6.62
CA ALA A 267 -47.39 -4.81 -6.78
C ALA A 267 -46.54 -4.51 -5.53
N GLU A 268 -47.08 -4.75 -4.33
CA GLU A 268 -46.32 -4.61 -3.07
C GLU A 268 -45.12 -5.60 -3.00
N VAL A 269 -45.33 -6.87 -3.36
CA VAL A 269 -44.24 -7.87 -3.41
C VAL A 269 -43.12 -7.45 -4.36
N LEU A 270 -43.47 -6.90 -5.53
CA LEU A 270 -42.48 -6.42 -6.50
C LEU A 270 -41.74 -5.17 -6.01
N ASP A 271 -42.41 -4.25 -5.32
CA ASP A 271 -41.75 -3.09 -4.70
C ASP A 271 -40.74 -3.51 -3.63
N LEU A 272 -41.08 -4.50 -2.80
CA LEU A 272 -40.17 -5.07 -1.80
C LEU A 272 -38.94 -5.73 -2.44
N LEU A 273 -39.14 -6.53 -3.51
CA LEU A 273 -38.04 -7.13 -4.26
C LEU A 273 -37.15 -6.07 -4.92
N LYS A 274 -37.75 -5.05 -5.56
CA LYS A 274 -37.01 -3.93 -6.16
C LYS A 274 -36.10 -3.26 -5.14
N LYS A 275 -36.63 -2.87 -3.98
CA LYS A 275 -35.86 -2.24 -2.90
C LYS A 275 -34.68 -3.10 -2.47
N SER A 276 -34.89 -4.40 -2.31
CA SER A 276 -33.83 -5.34 -1.92
C SER A 276 -32.74 -5.47 -2.98
N LEU A 277 -33.10 -5.44 -4.27
CA LEU A 277 -32.13 -5.42 -5.39
C LEU A 277 -31.34 -4.09 -5.45
N GLU A 278 -31.99 -2.95 -5.16
CA GLU A 278 -31.32 -1.65 -5.05
C GLU A 278 -30.34 -1.61 -3.87
N ASP A 279 -30.73 -2.15 -2.72
CA ASP A 279 -29.88 -2.25 -1.54
C ASP A 279 -28.69 -3.20 -1.78
N TRP A 280 -28.91 -4.32 -2.46
CA TRP A 280 -27.82 -5.22 -2.87
C TRP A 280 -26.88 -4.55 -3.87
N SER A 281 -27.42 -3.87 -4.89
CA SER A 281 -26.61 -3.09 -5.83
C SER A 281 -25.69 -2.09 -5.12
N LYS A 282 -26.25 -1.33 -4.16
CA LYS A 282 -25.49 -0.38 -3.35
C LYS A 282 -24.42 -1.06 -2.51
N HIS A 283 -24.75 -2.19 -1.88
CA HIS A 283 -23.79 -2.98 -1.10
C HIS A 283 -22.58 -3.41 -1.94
N GLU A 284 -22.80 -3.91 -3.16
CA GLU A 284 -21.70 -4.29 -4.05
C GLU A 284 -20.89 -3.09 -4.56
N ALA A 285 -21.54 -1.94 -4.78
CA ALA A 285 -20.84 -0.70 -5.11
C ALA A 285 -19.89 -0.26 -3.98
N ASP A 286 -20.31 -0.38 -2.72
CA ASP A 286 -19.47 -0.10 -1.55
C ASP A 286 -18.35 -1.16 -1.40
N ASN A 287 -18.62 -2.42 -1.77
CA ASN A 287 -17.64 -3.50 -1.79
C ASN A 287 -16.49 -3.23 -2.80
N VAL A 288 -16.75 -2.56 -3.93
CA VAL A 288 -15.70 -2.12 -4.86
C VAL A 288 -14.68 -1.19 -4.17
N ALA A 289 -15.18 -0.22 -3.40
CA ALA A 289 -14.31 0.72 -2.66
C ALA A 289 -13.50 0.00 -1.58
N ALA A 290 -14.13 -0.98 -0.94
CA ALA A 290 -13.49 -1.85 0.03
C ALA A 290 -12.33 -2.66 -0.56
N ILE A 291 -12.54 -3.36 -1.68
CA ILE A 291 -11.49 -4.14 -2.35
C ILE A 291 -10.30 -3.24 -2.73
N ASP A 292 -10.58 -2.01 -3.15
CA ASP A 292 -9.55 -1.03 -3.45
C ASP A 292 -8.68 -0.73 -2.21
N GLN A 293 -9.31 -0.34 -1.11
CA GLN A 293 -8.66 0.06 0.14
C GLN A 293 -8.00 -1.11 0.87
N ASP A 294 -8.67 -2.26 0.91
CA ASP A 294 -8.32 -3.40 1.76
C ASP A 294 -7.39 -4.38 1.06
N MET A 295 -7.30 -4.35 -0.27
CA MET A 295 -6.44 -5.30 -1.01
C MET A 295 -5.54 -4.57 -2.00
N ARG A 296 -6.12 -3.83 -2.94
CA ARG A 296 -5.34 -3.30 -4.08
C ARG A 296 -4.31 -2.24 -3.67
N VAL A 297 -4.68 -1.29 -2.81
CA VAL A 297 -3.77 -0.23 -2.34
C VAL A 297 -2.62 -0.77 -1.49
N PRO A 298 -2.85 -1.63 -0.47
CA PRO A 298 -1.79 -2.26 0.32
C PRO A 298 -0.75 -2.99 -0.54
N PHE A 299 -1.19 -3.88 -1.43
CA PHE A 299 -0.26 -4.59 -2.33
C PHE A 299 0.43 -3.64 -3.32
N SER A 300 -0.25 -2.56 -3.74
CA SER A 300 0.38 -1.51 -4.56
C SER A 300 1.46 -0.74 -3.82
N TYR A 301 1.33 -0.54 -2.50
CA TYR A 301 2.31 0.13 -1.66
C TYR A 301 3.48 -0.82 -1.38
N SER A 302 3.19 -2.01 -0.86
CA SER A 302 4.19 -3.04 -0.53
C SER A 302 5.02 -3.48 -1.75
N ARG A 303 4.43 -3.55 -2.96
CA ARG A 303 5.20 -3.73 -4.20
C ARG A 303 6.28 -2.64 -4.39
N LYS A 304 5.94 -1.39 -4.09
CA LYS A 304 6.90 -0.27 -4.21
C LYS A 304 7.98 -0.34 -3.13
N GLU A 305 7.71 -0.89 -1.97
CA GLU A 305 8.75 -1.13 -0.95
C GLU A 305 9.79 -2.11 -1.49
N MET A 306 9.36 -3.19 -2.16
CA MET A 306 10.28 -4.12 -2.83
C MET A 306 11.13 -3.42 -3.90
N LEU A 307 10.55 -2.49 -4.66
CA LEU A 307 11.32 -1.69 -5.63
C LEU A 307 12.37 -0.81 -4.93
N VAL A 308 12.06 -0.24 -3.76
CA VAL A 308 13.05 0.52 -2.98
C VAL A 308 14.18 -0.41 -2.53
N LEU A 309 13.88 -1.59 -1.99
CA LEU A 309 14.91 -2.57 -1.61
C LEU A 309 15.80 -2.98 -2.80
N LYS A 310 15.24 -3.13 -4.00
CA LYS A 310 16.03 -3.37 -5.23
C LYS A 310 17.01 -2.23 -5.52
N GLU A 311 16.62 -0.97 -5.31
CA GLU A 311 17.54 0.16 -5.49
C GLU A 311 18.66 0.18 -4.44
N LEU A 312 18.38 -0.20 -3.19
CA LEU A 312 19.41 -0.34 -2.14
C LEU A 312 20.45 -1.40 -2.53
N MET A 313 19.99 -2.57 -2.99
CA MET A 313 20.86 -3.65 -3.46
C MET A 313 21.72 -3.19 -4.64
N LYS A 314 21.12 -2.49 -5.62
CA LYS A 314 21.83 -1.93 -6.76
C LYS A 314 22.88 -0.90 -6.36
N GLU A 315 22.59 -0.05 -5.37
CA GLU A 315 23.56 0.91 -4.83
C GLU A 315 24.75 0.20 -4.19
N LYS A 316 24.49 -0.81 -3.35
CA LYS A 316 25.51 -1.67 -2.74
C LYS A 316 26.37 -2.36 -3.80
N ASP A 317 25.75 -2.96 -4.82
CA ASP A 317 26.45 -3.66 -5.90
C ASP A 317 27.34 -2.71 -6.72
N GLY A 318 26.88 -1.47 -6.92
CA GLY A 318 27.70 -0.43 -7.54
C GLY A 318 28.95 -0.08 -6.73
N LEU A 319 28.83 0.01 -5.40
CA LEU A 319 29.97 0.23 -4.51
C LEU A 319 30.92 -0.97 -4.50
N TYR A 320 30.39 -2.19 -4.50
CA TYR A 320 31.19 -3.42 -4.61
C TYR A 320 31.98 -3.46 -5.93
N ALA A 321 31.31 -3.22 -7.06
CA ALA A 321 31.95 -3.19 -8.37
C ALA A 321 33.07 -2.14 -8.44
N ASN A 322 32.86 -0.97 -7.83
CA ASN A 322 33.89 0.07 -7.72
C ASN A 322 35.08 -0.39 -6.87
N TYR A 323 34.83 -0.99 -5.70
CA TYR A 323 35.88 -1.56 -4.85
C TYR A 323 36.71 -2.60 -5.60
N ARG A 324 36.07 -3.61 -6.22
CA ARG A 324 36.76 -4.66 -6.99
C ARG A 324 37.58 -4.10 -8.16
N LYS A 325 37.05 -3.06 -8.84
CA LYS A 325 37.76 -2.38 -9.93
C LYS A 325 39.01 -1.65 -9.46
N ILE A 326 38.97 -1.01 -8.29
CA ILE A 326 40.14 -0.33 -7.70
C ILE A 326 41.15 -1.38 -7.21
N GLU A 327 40.67 -2.43 -6.55
CA GLU A 327 41.51 -3.53 -6.05
C GLU A 327 42.31 -4.20 -7.17
N ALA A 328 41.66 -4.53 -8.29
CA ALA A 328 42.33 -5.13 -9.46
C ALA A 328 43.43 -4.25 -10.07
N LYS A 329 43.40 -2.93 -9.81
CA LYS A 329 44.40 -1.96 -10.29
C LYS A 329 45.43 -1.58 -9.22
N GLN A 330 45.27 -2.06 -7.98
CA GLN A 330 46.17 -1.75 -6.88
C GLN A 330 47.55 -2.37 -7.15
N LYS A 331 48.60 -1.57 -6.98
CA LYS A 331 49.99 -2.04 -7.03
C LYS A 331 50.59 -1.95 -5.61
N PRO A 332 51.49 -2.87 -5.21
CA PRO A 332 52.13 -2.83 -3.89
C PRO A 332 52.82 -1.50 -3.58
N GLU A 333 53.41 -0.88 -4.60
CA GLU A 333 54.17 0.38 -4.52
C GLU A 333 53.28 1.63 -4.32
N LYS A 334 51.97 1.52 -4.55
CA LYS A 334 51.06 2.69 -4.55
C LYS A 334 50.35 2.83 -3.19
N PRO A 335 50.06 4.07 -2.75
CA PRO A 335 49.22 4.30 -1.58
C PRO A 335 47.88 3.57 -1.68
N ARG A 336 47.41 3.03 -0.56
CA ARG A 336 46.17 2.24 -0.49
C ARG A 336 44.93 3.07 -0.15
N ASP A 337 45.05 4.38 0.09
CA ASP A 337 43.94 5.23 0.55
C ASP A 337 42.68 5.15 -0.32
N ALA A 338 42.83 5.03 -1.65
CA ALA A 338 41.69 4.88 -2.55
C ALA A 338 41.04 3.49 -2.47
N LEU A 339 41.85 2.45 -2.32
CA LEU A 339 41.40 1.08 -2.15
C LEU A 339 40.68 0.91 -0.80
N ASP A 340 41.30 1.39 0.27
CA ASP A 340 40.76 1.25 1.62
C ASP A 340 39.44 2.04 1.76
N ARG A 341 39.36 3.28 1.26
CA ARG A 341 38.08 4.03 1.22
C ARG A 341 36.99 3.32 0.44
N ALA A 342 37.31 2.75 -0.72
CA ALA A 342 36.33 2.03 -1.52
C ALA A 342 35.86 0.75 -0.83
N LYS A 343 36.78 0.03 -0.17
CA LYS A 343 36.48 -1.14 0.63
C LYS A 343 35.57 -0.78 1.81
N GLU A 344 35.93 0.23 2.60
CA GLU A 344 35.15 0.71 3.75
C GLU A 344 33.73 1.12 3.35
N LEU A 345 33.57 1.88 2.25
CA LEU A 345 32.26 2.26 1.74
C LEU A 345 31.41 1.05 1.34
N TYR A 346 32.01 0.08 0.65
CA TYR A 346 31.33 -1.18 0.34
C TYR A 346 30.93 -1.91 1.63
N GLY A 347 31.84 -2.06 2.59
CA GLY A 347 31.56 -2.77 3.85
C GLY A 347 30.43 -2.12 4.64
N TYR A 348 30.38 -0.79 4.70
CA TYR A 348 29.28 -0.03 5.32
C TYR A 348 27.96 -0.23 4.57
N ALA A 349 27.98 -0.11 3.24
CA ALA A 349 26.79 -0.31 2.41
C ALA A 349 26.26 -1.74 2.49
N ASN A 350 27.14 -2.73 2.57
CA ASN A 350 26.82 -4.14 2.69
C ASN A 350 26.08 -4.41 4.01
N TYR A 351 26.68 -4.03 5.13
CA TYR A 351 26.05 -4.12 6.45
C TYR A 351 24.69 -3.41 6.48
N LYS A 352 24.65 -2.16 6.00
CA LYS A 352 23.43 -1.34 6.09
C LYS A 352 22.30 -1.88 5.23
N THR A 353 22.60 -2.30 4.00
CA THR A 353 21.59 -2.90 3.10
C THR A 353 20.95 -4.12 3.72
N GLN A 354 21.75 -5.00 4.36
CA GLN A 354 21.23 -6.18 5.02
C GLN A 354 20.27 -5.83 6.17
N ARG A 355 20.70 -4.92 7.06
CA ARG A 355 19.87 -4.49 8.20
C ARG A 355 18.57 -3.83 7.75
N GLU A 356 18.62 -3.06 6.66
CA GLU A 356 17.42 -2.44 6.09
C GLU A 356 16.48 -3.46 5.45
N ILE A 357 17.01 -4.46 4.72
CA ILE A 357 16.18 -5.55 4.17
C ILE A 357 15.49 -6.32 5.29
N GLU A 358 16.24 -6.77 6.31
CA GLU A 358 15.70 -7.50 7.47
C GLU A 358 14.64 -6.68 8.20
N ARG A 359 14.91 -5.40 8.44
CA ARG A 359 13.98 -4.49 9.11
C ARG A 359 12.72 -4.29 8.28
N VAL A 360 12.84 -3.96 7.00
CA VAL A 360 11.69 -3.66 6.14
C VAL A 360 10.81 -4.89 5.92
N ILE A 361 11.39 -6.08 5.76
CA ILE A 361 10.60 -7.32 5.63
C ILE A 361 9.80 -7.59 6.92
N ARG A 362 10.42 -7.39 8.09
CA ARG A 362 9.73 -7.53 9.37
C ARG A 362 8.62 -6.49 9.53
N ASP A 363 8.93 -5.21 9.30
CA ASP A 363 7.98 -4.10 9.40
C ASP A 363 6.80 -4.29 8.42
N GLU A 364 7.06 -4.79 7.20
CA GLU A 364 6.02 -5.12 6.22
C GLU A 364 5.12 -6.26 6.70
N THR A 365 5.69 -7.28 7.33
CA THR A 365 4.96 -8.43 7.86
C THR A 365 4.00 -8.00 8.97
N GLU A 366 4.47 -7.19 9.92
CA GLU A 366 3.65 -6.64 11.01
C GLU A 366 2.52 -5.74 10.48
N LEU A 367 2.84 -4.91 9.48
CA LEU A 367 1.85 -4.04 8.83
C LEU A 367 0.81 -4.86 8.06
N ALA A 368 1.24 -5.89 7.33
CA ALA A 368 0.35 -6.77 6.59
C ALA A 368 -0.58 -7.54 7.53
N PHE A 369 -0.06 -8.08 8.64
CA PHE A 369 -0.86 -8.74 9.67
C PHE A 369 -1.99 -7.83 10.19
N SER A 370 -1.61 -6.63 10.66
CA SER A 370 -2.54 -5.64 11.21
C SER A 370 -3.62 -5.26 10.19
N HIS A 371 -3.21 -5.07 8.93
CA HIS A 371 -4.09 -4.70 7.84
C HIS A 371 -5.06 -5.84 7.46
N PHE A 372 -4.57 -7.07 7.33
CA PHE A 372 -5.41 -8.22 6.97
C PHE A 372 -6.40 -8.57 8.07
N LEU A 373 -6.01 -8.45 9.35
CA LEU A 373 -6.94 -8.63 10.45
C LEU A 373 -8.10 -7.62 10.38
N ALA A 374 -7.77 -6.33 10.19
CA ALA A 374 -8.78 -5.28 10.07
C ALA A 374 -9.64 -5.47 8.80
N SER A 375 -9.06 -5.93 7.70
CA SER A 375 -9.77 -6.28 6.47
C SER A 375 -10.76 -7.43 6.69
N ALA A 376 -10.35 -8.49 7.39
CA ALA A 376 -11.21 -9.64 7.68
C ALA A 376 -12.41 -9.23 8.54
N GLN A 377 -12.19 -8.39 9.55
CA GLN A 377 -13.28 -7.83 10.37
C GLN A 377 -14.27 -7.01 9.54
N ARG A 378 -13.77 -6.14 8.64
CA ARG A 378 -14.64 -5.37 7.73
C ARG A 378 -15.43 -6.28 6.77
N GLN A 379 -14.81 -7.35 6.27
CA GLN A 379 -15.50 -8.30 5.40
C GLN A 379 -16.58 -9.10 6.14
N ALA A 380 -16.34 -9.48 7.40
CA ALA A 380 -17.36 -10.11 8.23
C ALA A 380 -18.57 -9.18 8.45
N GLU A 381 -18.33 -7.90 8.71
CA GLU A 381 -19.42 -6.92 8.84
C GLU A 381 -20.19 -6.72 7.53
N ARG A 382 -19.51 -6.71 6.38
CA ARG A 382 -20.17 -6.63 5.07
C ARG A 382 -21.03 -7.86 4.78
N ALA A 383 -20.57 -9.06 5.14
CA ALA A 383 -21.36 -10.27 5.00
C ALA A 383 -22.63 -10.21 5.86
N LYS A 384 -22.53 -9.64 7.07
CA LYS A 384 -23.70 -9.39 7.93
C LYS A 384 -24.67 -8.39 7.31
N GLN A 385 -24.17 -7.29 6.74
CA GLN A 385 -25.00 -6.31 6.03
C GLN A 385 -25.74 -6.93 4.84
N PHE A 386 -25.06 -7.78 4.07
CA PHE A 386 -25.68 -8.52 2.98
C PHE A 386 -26.80 -9.44 3.47
N HIS A 387 -26.55 -10.18 4.57
CA HIS A 387 -27.58 -11.01 5.20
C HIS A 387 -28.81 -10.19 5.62
N MET A 388 -28.60 -9.00 6.22
CA MET A 388 -29.70 -8.14 6.66
C MET A 388 -30.63 -7.72 5.52
N ILE A 389 -30.11 -7.45 4.32
CA ILE A 389 -30.93 -7.11 3.14
C ILE A 389 -31.99 -8.20 2.90
N TRP A 390 -31.58 -9.47 2.92
CA TRP A 390 -32.48 -10.59 2.66
C TRP A 390 -33.36 -10.93 3.86
N SER A 391 -32.85 -10.81 5.07
CA SER A 391 -33.66 -10.99 6.28
C SER A 391 -34.80 -9.97 6.36
N GLU A 392 -34.53 -8.70 6.04
CA GLU A 392 -35.57 -7.67 5.98
C GLU A 392 -36.60 -7.94 4.88
N LEU A 393 -36.17 -8.44 3.71
CA LEU A 393 -37.10 -8.85 2.66
C LEU A 393 -38.02 -9.98 3.15
N MET A 394 -37.44 -11.03 3.74
CA MET A 394 -38.19 -12.17 4.27
C MET A 394 -39.22 -11.74 5.32
N GLU A 395 -38.82 -10.87 6.25
CA GLU A 395 -39.71 -10.33 7.28
C GLU A 395 -40.87 -9.55 6.65
N LYS A 396 -40.58 -8.61 5.74
CA LYS A 396 -41.60 -7.79 5.06
C LYS A 396 -42.57 -8.65 4.24
N LEU A 397 -42.06 -9.65 3.51
CA LEU A 397 -42.88 -10.58 2.74
C LEU A 397 -43.81 -11.43 3.63
N SER A 398 -43.39 -11.77 4.86
CA SER A 398 -44.23 -12.52 5.80
C SER A 398 -45.48 -11.75 6.28
N HIS A 399 -45.47 -10.42 6.13
CA HIS A 399 -46.59 -9.55 6.50
C HIS A 399 -47.52 -9.24 5.33
N VAL A 400 -47.13 -9.56 4.09
CA VAL A 400 -48.00 -9.40 2.91
C VAL A 400 -49.14 -10.42 3.01
N LYS A 401 -50.37 -9.92 3.11
CA LYS A 401 -51.57 -10.77 3.13
C LYS A 401 -52.07 -10.96 1.71
N PHE A 402 -52.40 -12.20 1.36
CA PHE A 402 -53.14 -12.52 0.15
C PHE A 402 -54.60 -12.71 0.55
N ASP A 403 -55.52 -12.02 -0.10
CA ASP A 403 -56.94 -12.29 0.10
C ASP A 403 -57.27 -13.66 -0.51
N VAL A 404 -57.27 -14.68 0.35
CA VAL A 404 -57.80 -16.00 0.01
C VAL A 404 -59.29 -15.96 0.33
N ASP A 405 -60.09 -15.35 -0.54
CA ASP A 405 -61.52 -15.62 -0.57
C ASP A 405 -62.07 -15.46 -1.99
N SER A 406 -62.06 -16.59 -2.71
CA SER A 406 -62.96 -16.82 -3.83
C SER A 406 -63.50 -18.25 -3.78
N SER A 407 -63.87 -18.73 -2.59
CA SER A 407 -64.81 -19.83 -2.45
C SER A 407 -66.21 -19.27 -2.24
N GLU A 408 -66.76 -18.60 -3.25
CA GLU A 408 -68.21 -18.40 -3.45
C GLU A 408 -68.42 -17.63 -4.77
N ALA A 409 -68.45 -18.37 -5.88
CA ALA A 409 -69.09 -17.96 -7.14
C ALA A 409 -69.60 -19.20 -7.88
#